data_AF-A0A9X5QJ02-F1
#
_entry.id   AF-A0A9X5QJ02-F1
#
_cell.length_a   1.000
_cell.length_b   1.000
_cell.length_c   1.000
_cell.angle_alpha   90.00
_cell.angle_beta   90.00
_cell.angle_gamma   90.00
#
_symmetry.space_group_name_H-M   'P 1'
#
loop_
_entity.id
_entity.type
_entity.pdbx_description
1 polymer ?
#
loop_
_entity_poly.entity_id
_entity_poly.type
_entity_poly.pdbx_seq_one_letter_code
_entity_poly.pdbx_strand_id
1 'polypeptide(L)'
;MSFIKTTGVVMVLVAAFSVVSAYAQGRIFTASIDEKGTVTAQSSRWLKEVKLTAQPDYFSEYKVRFVPGVFKQAPRFCTVSVTDVSSNEHVFYGHAKLGGLPKINYVNVVTLKVGDNKPAGDSSMGFMLMCVE
;
A
#
# COMPACT_ATOMS: atom_id res chain seq x y z
N MET A 1 33.80 33.04 39.33
CA MET A 1 33.32 31.63 39.20
C MET A 1 31.80 31.48 39.09
N SER A 2 30.99 32.55 39.10
CA SER A 2 29.52 32.46 38.95
C SER A 2 29.07 32.36 37.49
N PHE A 3 29.74 33.09 36.58
CA PHE A 3 29.39 33.15 35.16
C PHE A 3 29.47 31.81 34.41
N ILE A 4 30.39 30.91 34.80
CA ILE A 4 30.56 29.60 34.14
C ILE A 4 29.37 28.66 34.46
N LYS A 5 28.73 28.82 35.62
CA LYS A 5 27.57 28.00 36.02
C LYS A 5 26.32 28.39 35.26
N THR A 6 26.11 29.68 35.00
CA THR A 6 24.93 30.18 34.26
C THR A 6 24.95 29.78 32.80
N THR A 7 26.11 29.78 32.14
CA THR A 7 26.23 29.37 30.73
C THR A 7 25.93 27.88 30.54
N GLY A 8 26.34 27.03 31.49
CA GLY A 8 26.07 25.59 31.44
C GLY A 8 24.58 25.26 31.57
N VAL A 9 23.86 25.97 32.44
CA VAL A 9 22.41 25.77 32.62
C VAL A 9 21.62 26.17 31.37
N VAL A 10 21.98 27.28 30.73
CA VAL A 10 21.33 27.71 29.48
C VAL A 10 21.57 26.72 28.34
N MET A 11 22.77 26.14 28.25
CA MET A 11 23.10 25.17 27.20
C MET A 11 22.35 23.83 27.36
N VAL A 12 22.07 23.41 28.61
CA VAL A 12 21.24 22.22 28.90
C VAL A 12 19.76 22.45 28.59
N LEU A 13 19.22 23.65 28.86
CA LEU A 13 17.84 24.00 28.52
C LEU A 13 17.60 24.04 27.02
N VAL A 14 18.55 24.54 26.22
CA VAL A 14 18.43 24.56 24.75
C VAL A 14 18.46 23.14 24.15
N ALA A 15 19.26 22.23 24.72
CA ALA A 15 19.26 20.82 24.31
C ALA A 15 17.93 20.11 24.63
N ALA A 16 17.28 20.45 25.75
CA ALA A 16 16.01 19.86 26.15
C ALA A 16 14.82 20.28 25.27
N PHE A 17 14.87 21.44 24.62
CA PHE A 17 13.84 21.88 23.65
C PHE A 17 14.13 21.44 22.20
N SER A 18 15.30 20.86 21.94
CA SER A 18 15.72 20.45 20.59
C SER A 18 15.21 19.06 20.20
N VAL A 19 14.52 18.34 21.09
CA VAL A 19 13.81 17.09 20.75
C VAL A 19 12.46 17.41 20.11
N VAL A 20 12.47 18.26 19.08
CA VAL A 20 11.39 18.26 18.09
C VAL A 20 11.47 16.90 17.44
N SER A 21 10.62 15.99 17.90
CA SER A 21 10.44 14.69 17.27
C SER A 21 10.17 14.99 15.80
N ALA A 22 11.13 14.72 14.93
CA ALA A 22 10.90 14.68 13.51
C ALA A 22 9.93 13.53 13.29
N TYR A 23 8.64 13.81 13.44
CA TYR A 23 7.57 12.99 12.91
C TYR A 23 7.83 12.98 11.40
N ALA A 24 8.62 12.01 10.95
CA ALA A 24 8.67 11.64 9.56
C ALA A 24 7.25 11.20 9.23
N GLN A 25 6.46 12.13 8.70
CA GLN A 25 5.10 11.88 8.28
C GLN A 25 5.18 10.77 7.25
N GLY A 26 4.77 9.55 7.66
CA GLY A 26 4.93 8.36 6.85
C GLY A 26 4.37 8.61 5.46
N ARG A 27 5.16 8.33 4.43
CA ARG A 27 4.75 8.59 3.06
C ARG A 27 3.62 7.64 2.70
N ILE A 28 2.51 8.20 2.25
CA ILE A 28 1.35 7.45 1.77
C ILE A 28 1.46 7.35 0.25
N PHE A 29 1.36 6.12 -0.26
CA PHE A 29 1.34 5.82 -1.68
C PHE A 29 -0.01 5.21 -2.03
N THR A 30 -0.64 5.71 -3.09
CA THR A 30 -1.93 5.22 -3.56
C THR A 30 -1.87 4.87 -5.04
N ALA A 31 -2.62 3.87 -5.45
CA ALA A 31 -2.80 3.50 -6.84
C ALA A 31 -4.18 2.90 -7.08
N SER A 32 -4.74 3.14 -8.26
CA SER A 32 -5.90 2.44 -8.81
C SER A 32 -5.44 1.56 -9.95
N ILE A 33 -5.84 0.29 -9.90
CA ILE A 33 -5.48 -0.74 -10.86
C ILE A 33 -6.79 -1.29 -11.43
N ASP A 34 -6.88 -1.45 -12.75
CA ASP A 34 -8.04 -2.07 -13.41
C ASP A 34 -7.97 -3.61 -13.39
N GLU A 35 -9.02 -4.27 -13.87
CA GLU A 35 -9.14 -5.72 -13.88
C GLU A 35 -8.04 -6.41 -14.68
N LYS A 36 -7.42 -5.72 -15.65
CA LYS A 36 -6.33 -6.25 -16.49
C LYS A 36 -4.95 -6.06 -15.87
N GLY A 37 -4.87 -5.39 -14.71
CA GLY A 37 -3.61 -5.04 -14.07
C GLY A 37 -3.00 -3.75 -14.61
N THR A 38 -3.76 -2.89 -15.30
CA THR A 38 -3.30 -1.59 -15.75
C THR A 38 -3.41 -0.58 -14.61
N VAL A 39 -2.35 0.20 -14.36
CA VAL A 39 -2.41 1.31 -13.40
C VAL A 39 -3.14 2.48 -14.05
N THR A 40 -4.35 2.79 -13.59
CA THR A 40 -5.20 3.86 -14.14
C THR A 40 -4.98 5.20 -13.45
N ALA A 41 -4.59 5.17 -12.18
CA ALA A 41 -4.19 6.34 -11.41
C ALA A 41 -3.18 5.94 -10.33
N GLN A 42 -2.32 6.87 -9.93
CA GLN A 42 -1.47 6.71 -8.75
C GLN A 42 -1.08 8.08 -8.19
N SER A 43 -0.68 8.11 -6.92
CA SER A 43 0.18 9.18 -6.40
C SER A 43 1.48 9.26 -7.21
N SER A 44 2.46 10.06 -6.78
CA SER A 44 3.78 10.13 -7.46
C SER A 44 4.29 8.73 -7.85
N ARG A 45 4.84 8.61 -9.07
CA ARG A 45 5.15 7.31 -9.69
C ARG A 45 5.93 6.40 -8.74
N TRP A 46 5.29 5.33 -8.29
CA TRP A 46 5.83 4.41 -7.29
C TRP A 46 5.66 2.94 -7.66
N LEU A 47 4.72 2.63 -8.54
CA LEU A 47 4.57 1.30 -9.14
C LEU A 47 5.44 1.18 -10.39
N LYS A 48 6.17 0.06 -10.47
CA LYS A 48 6.99 -0.30 -11.64
C LYS A 48 6.17 -1.08 -12.65
N GLU A 49 5.49 -2.12 -12.18
CA GLU A 49 4.71 -3.05 -13.00
C GLU A 49 3.67 -3.76 -12.13
N VAL A 50 2.58 -4.19 -12.75
CA VAL A 50 1.59 -5.06 -12.14
C VAL A 50 1.42 -6.26 -13.07
N LYS A 51 1.68 -7.46 -12.55
CA LYS A 51 1.53 -8.70 -13.32
C LYS A 51 0.30 -9.46 -12.83
N LEU A 52 -0.72 -9.55 -13.67
CA LEU A 52 -1.90 -10.38 -13.45
C LEU A 52 -1.60 -11.85 -13.80
N THR A 53 -2.05 -12.75 -12.94
CA THR A 53 -2.20 -14.18 -13.18
C THR A 53 -3.64 -14.57 -12.83
N ALA A 54 -4.50 -14.62 -13.83
CA ALA A 54 -5.90 -15.04 -13.66
C ALA A 54 -5.97 -16.57 -13.64
N GLN A 55 -6.62 -17.12 -12.62
CA GLN A 55 -6.93 -18.56 -12.55
C GLN A 55 -8.44 -18.71 -12.70
N PRO A 56 -8.92 -19.27 -13.84
CA PRO A 56 -10.34 -19.51 -14.04
C PRO A 56 -10.95 -20.31 -12.90
N ASP A 57 -12.16 -19.93 -12.49
CA ASP A 57 -12.93 -20.55 -11.41
C ASP A 57 -12.25 -20.55 -10.03
N TYR A 58 -11.21 -19.72 -9.89
CA TYR A 58 -10.49 -19.53 -8.65
C TYR A 58 -10.18 -18.04 -8.44
N PHE A 59 -9.08 -17.71 -7.77
CA PHE A 59 -8.67 -16.32 -7.57
C PHE A 59 -7.78 -15.79 -8.70
N SER A 60 -7.80 -14.48 -8.89
CA SER A 60 -6.80 -13.78 -9.71
C SER A 60 -5.74 -13.17 -8.80
N GLU A 61 -4.46 -13.34 -9.14
CA GLU A 61 -3.34 -12.77 -8.40
C GLU A 61 -2.68 -11.64 -9.21
N TYR A 62 -2.48 -10.50 -8.55
CA TYR A 62 -1.77 -9.34 -9.06
C TYR A 62 -0.46 -9.18 -8.28
N LYS A 63 0.66 -9.42 -8.93
CA LYS A 63 1.98 -9.10 -8.38
C LYS A 63 2.33 -7.65 -8.69
N VAL A 64 2.12 -6.78 -7.72
CA VAL A 64 2.36 -5.34 -7.82
C VAL A 64 3.79 -5.05 -7.40
N ARG A 65 4.66 -4.70 -8.34
CA ARG A 65 6.07 -4.38 -8.06
C ARG A 65 6.30 -2.88 -7.93
N PHE A 66 7.10 -2.52 -6.95
CA PHE A 66 7.45 -1.14 -6.66
C PHE A 66 8.66 -0.70 -7.49
N VAL A 67 8.75 0.60 -7.76
CA VAL A 67 9.96 1.21 -8.31
C VAL A 67 11.10 1.01 -7.29
N PRO A 68 12.28 0.53 -7.70
CA PRO A 68 13.40 0.32 -6.79
C PRO A 68 13.74 1.58 -5.99
N GLY A 69 13.89 1.43 -4.67
CA GLY A 69 14.30 2.52 -3.78
C GLY A 69 13.18 3.45 -3.32
N VAL A 70 11.93 3.25 -3.77
CA VAL A 70 10.73 3.95 -3.25
C VAL A 70 10.56 3.66 -1.75
N PHE A 71 10.63 2.39 -1.37
CA PHE A 71 10.63 1.98 0.03
C PHE A 71 12.03 1.54 0.43
N LYS A 72 12.55 2.07 1.54
CA LYS A 72 13.86 1.65 2.10
C LYS A 72 13.77 0.36 2.92
N GLN A 73 12.56 -0.02 3.32
CA GLN A 73 12.21 -1.22 4.07
C GLN A 73 10.87 -1.75 3.54
N ALA A 74 10.40 -2.91 4.01
CA ALA A 74 9.04 -3.33 3.67
C ALA A 74 8.03 -2.28 4.17
N PRO A 75 7.02 -1.90 3.36
CA PRO A 75 5.94 -1.02 3.81
C PRO A 75 5.37 -1.49 5.14
N ARG A 76 5.17 -0.58 6.10
CA ARG A 76 4.63 -0.92 7.42
C ARG A 76 3.18 -1.38 7.35
N PHE A 77 2.46 -0.87 6.35
CA PHE A 77 1.06 -1.19 6.12
C PHE A 77 0.75 -1.10 4.63
N CYS A 78 -0.08 -2.03 4.15
CA CYS A 78 -0.78 -1.87 2.90
C CYS A 78 -2.23 -2.29 3.11
N THR A 79 -3.12 -1.74 2.30
CA THR A 79 -4.54 -2.13 2.25
C THR A 79 -5.03 -2.07 0.82
N VAL A 80 -6.04 -2.88 0.51
CA VAL A 80 -6.65 -2.98 -0.80
C VAL A 80 -8.16 -2.95 -0.67
N SER A 81 -8.83 -2.32 -1.63
CA SER A 81 -10.28 -2.28 -1.73
C SER A 81 -10.69 -2.46 -3.19
N VAL A 82 -11.67 -3.32 -3.45
CA VAL A 82 -12.24 -3.49 -4.79
C VAL A 82 -12.93 -2.19 -5.20
N THR A 83 -12.75 -1.82 -6.46
CA THR A 83 -13.45 -0.69 -7.08
C THR A 83 -14.22 -1.10 -8.33
N ASP A 84 -14.15 -2.37 -8.70
CA ASP A 84 -14.86 -2.89 -9.85
C ASP A 84 -16.36 -3.02 -9.58
N VAL A 85 -17.13 -2.26 -10.36
CA VAL A 85 -18.60 -2.22 -10.32
C VAL A 85 -19.20 -2.55 -11.70
N SER A 86 -18.44 -3.23 -12.56
CA SER A 86 -18.86 -3.55 -13.93
C SER A 86 -20.07 -4.48 -14.01
N SER A 87 -20.38 -5.23 -12.95
CA SER A 87 -21.56 -6.07 -12.83
C SER A 87 -22.09 -6.14 -11.41
N ASN A 88 -23.37 -6.53 -11.24
CA ASN A 88 -23.94 -6.80 -9.93
C ASN A 88 -23.16 -7.89 -9.18
N GLU A 89 -22.64 -8.90 -9.89
CA GLU A 89 -21.81 -9.94 -9.28
C GLU A 89 -20.52 -9.36 -8.69
N HIS A 90 -19.87 -8.43 -9.39
CA HIS A 90 -18.66 -7.76 -8.88
C HIS A 90 -18.98 -6.86 -7.68
N VAL A 91 -20.14 -6.19 -7.69
CA VAL A 91 -20.59 -5.36 -6.56
C VAL A 91 -20.88 -6.19 -5.31
N PHE A 92 -21.60 -7.31 -5.45
CA PHE A 92 -22.04 -8.10 -4.29
C PHE A 92 -21.02 -9.11 -3.78
N TYR A 93 -20.23 -9.69 -4.68
CA TYR A 93 -19.35 -10.81 -4.36
C TYR A 93 -17.87 -10.48 -4.54
N GLY A 94 -17.54 -9.31 -5.07
CA GLY A 94 -16.17 -8.93 -5.35
C GLY A 94 -15.35 -8.65 -4.09
N HIS A 95 -14.24 -9.37 -3.93
CA HIS A 95 -13.29 -9.14 -2.85
C HIS A 95 -11.87 -8.99 -3.37
N ALA A 96 -11.10 -8.15 -2.69
CA ALA A 96 -9.66 -8.03 -2.84
C ALA A 96 -9.00 -8.15 -1.48
N LYS A 97 -7.87 -8.86 -1.41
CA LYS A 97 -7.06 -9.01 -0.21
C LYS A 97 -5.59 -8.93 -0.56
N LEU A 98 -4.76 -8.57 0.42
CA LEU A 98 -3.32 -8.78 0.26
C LEU A 98 -3.04 -10.30 0.30
N GLY A 99 -2.29 -10.79 -0.68
CA GLY A 99 -1.84 -12.18 -0.74
C GLY A 99 -0.76 -12.53 0.28
N GLY A 100 -0.30 -11.55 1.07
CA GLY A 100 0.69 -11.72 2.13
C GLY A 100 1.23 -10.40 2.64
N LEU A 101 2.23 -10.48 3.53
CA LEU A 101 2.94 -9.29 4.01
C LEU A 101 3.67 -8.59 2.85
N PRO A 102 3.59 -7.25 2.75
CA PRO A 102 4.31 -6.50 1.73
C PRO A 102 5.83 -6.72 1.90
N LYS A 103 6.53 -6.76 0.77
CA LYS A 103 7.98 -6.81 0.71
C LYS A 103 8.50 -5.44 0.31
N ILE A 104 9.81 -5.21 0.45
CA ILE A 104 10.46 -3.95 0.06
C ILE A 104 10.23 -3.57 -1.42
N ASN A 105 10.01 -4.55 -2.29
CA ASN A 105 9.95 -4.37 -3.74
C ASN A 105 8.64 -4.83 -4.40
N TYR A 106 7.73 -5.45 -3.66
CA TYR A 106 6.41 -5.84 -4.18
C TYR A 106 5.40 -6.12 -3.07
N VAL A 107 4.13 -6.14 -3.46
CA VAL A 107 3.03 -6.74 -2.71
C VAL A 107 2.17 -7.57 -3.66
N ASN A 108 1.60 -8.67 -3.17
CA ASN A 108 0.64 -9.44 -3.93
C ASN A 108 -0.77 -9.03 -3.52
N VAL A 109 -1.65 -8.84 -4.48
CA VAL A 109 -3.08 -8.64 -4.28
C VAL A 109 -3.81 -9.83 -4.90
N VAL A 110 -4.80 -10.36 -4.21
CA VAL A 110 -5.63 -11.47 -4.67
C VAL A 110 -7.06 -10.99 -4.75
N THR A 111 -7.72 -11.25 -5.87
CA THR A 111 -9.15 -10.95 -6.06
C THR A 111 -9.94 -12.23 -6.27
N LEU A 112 -11.16 -12.27 -5.74
CA LEU A 112 -12.04 -13.45 -5.80
C LEU A 112 -13.50 -13.02 -5.67
N LYS A 113 -14.39 -13.65 -6.44
CA LYS A 113 -15.83 -13.61 -6.17
C LYS A 113 -16.20 -14.62 -5.09
N VAL A 114 -16.74 -14.17 -3.96
CA VAL A 114 -17.13 -15.05 -2.84
C VAL A 114 -18.63 -14.89 -2.55
N GLY A 115 -19.35 -16.00 -2.40
CA GLY A 115 -20.74 -16.00 -1.97
C GLY A 115 -21.77 -16.17 -3.08
N ASP A 116 -21.34 -16.28 -4.34
CA ASP A 116 -22.20 -16.77 -5.42
C ASP A 116 -22.23 -18.31 -5.44
N ASN A 117 -23.36 -18.90 -5.81
CA ASN A 117 -23.57 -20.35 -5.89
C ASN A 117 -23.11 -20.95 -7.24
N LYS A 118 -22.28 -20.22 -7.98
CA LYS A 118 -21.77 -20.57 -9.30
C LYS A 118 -20.24 -20.62 -9.27
N PRO A 119 -19.60 -21.28 -10.26
CA PRO A 119 -18.16 -21.14 -10.46
C PRO A 119 -17.77 -19.66 -10.56
N ALA A 120 -16.62 -19.30 -9.99
CA ALA A 120 -16.19 -17.90 -9.95
C ALA A 120 -15.96 -17.31 -11.35
N GLY A 121 -15.70 -18.14 -12.37
CA GLY A 121 -15.38 -17.66 -13.71
C GLY A 121 -14.08 -16.83 -13.69
N ASP A 122 -14.14 -15.61 -14.21
CA ASP A 122 -13.05 -14.65 -14.06
C ASP A 122 -13.21 -13.85 -12.76
N SER A 123 -12.23 -13.97 -11.88
CA SER A 123 -12.16 -13.25 -10.61
C SER A 123 -11.32 -11.97 -10.68
N SER A 124 -10.85 -11.59 -11.86
CA SER A 124 -10.07 -10.38 -12.08
C SER A 124 -10.94 -9.15 -11.82
N MET A 125 -10.45 -8.23 -10.98
CA MET A 125 -11.19 -7.05 -10.54
C MET A 125 -10.26 -5.85 -10.47
N GLY A 126 -10.80 -4.67 -10.80
CA GLY A 126 -10.16 -3.42 -10.46
C GLY A 126 -10.17 -3.15 -8.94
N PHE A 127 -9.09 -2.56 -8.44
CA PHE A 127 -8.91 -2.24 -7.02
C PHE A 127 -8.08 -0.98 -6.79
N MET A 128 -8.25 -0.37 -5.62
CA MET A 128 -7.33 0.62 -5.07
C MET A 128 -6.37 -0.03 -4.09
N LEU A 129 -5.10 0.32 -4.19
CA LEU A 129 -4.02 -0.07 -3.28
C LEU A 129 -3.49 1.17 -2.57
N MET A 130 -3.38 1.10 -1.26
CA MET A 130 -2.67 2.08 -0.44
C MET A 130 -1.56 1.40 0.34
N CYS A 131 -0.36 1.98 0.35
CA CYS A 131 0.75 1.54 1.18
C CYS A 131 1.37 2.71 1.94
N VAL A 132 1.90 2.44 3.12
CA VAL A 132 2.57 3.41 3.99
C VAL A 132 3.98 2.92 4.31
N GLU A 133 4.95 3.82 4.22
CA GLU A 133 6.36 3.56 4.54
C GLU A 133 6.63 3.30 6.03
#